data_AF-A0A8J7IQC1-F1
#
_entry.id   AF-A0A8J7IQC1-F1
#
_cell.length_a   1.000
_cell.length_b   1.000
_cell.length_c   1.000
_cell.angle_alpha   90.00
_cell.angle_beta   90.00
_cell.angle_gamma   90.00
#
_symmetry.space_group_name_H-M   'P 1'
#
loop_
_entity.id
_entity.type
_entity.pdbx_description
1 polymer ?
#
loop_
_entity_poly.entity_id
_entity_poly.type
_entity_poly.pdbx_seq_one_letter_code
_entity_poly.pdbx_strand_id
1 'polypeptide(L)'
;MKFSIPTAGVIIAMIMSPVSAQADTRLEQFEAISEALGTMILQSISDQMRADLPLPDLSWDDDFRLAGACILDQWQNIGGPELVDVMLLETAAVAKAGFTSRTDLMHAQRRIAELTLPAKMQYQISEDCGMNALTEQRVRESGFQDAITAAARAQDI
;
A
#
# COMPACT_ATOMS: atom_id res chain seq x y z
N MET A 1 -43.73 33.76 -46.12
CA MET A 1 -43.74 33.64 -44.65
C MET A 1 -43.01 32.37 -44.24
N LYS A 2 -42.05 32.51 -43.31
CA LYS A 2 -41.47 31.50 -42.40
C LYS A 2 -40.54 30.39 -42.94
N PHE A 3 -39.26 30.59 -42.62
CA PHE A 3 -38.16 29.64 -42.48
C PHE A 3 -38.52 28.45 -41.57
N SER A 4 -37.87 27.30 -41.78
CA SER A 4 -37.12 26.57 -40.73
C SER A 4 -36.45 25.29 -41.25
N ILE A 5 -35.13 25.33 -41.40
CA ILE A 5 -34.18 24.24 -41.10
C ILE A 5 -33.88 24.43 -39.58
N PRO A 6 -33.83 23.40 -38.69
CA PRO A 6 -32.80 22.35 -38.66
C PRO A 6 -33.36 21.01 -38.12
N THR A 7 -32.66 19.90 -37.89
CA THR A 7 -31.33 19.72 -37.31
C THR A 7 -30.96 18.24 -37.52
N ALA A 8 -29.79 17.98 -38.09
CA ALA A 8 -29.16 16.67 -38.03
C ALA A 8 -28.99 16.30 -36.55
N GLY A 9 -29.59 15.18 -36.13
CA GLY A 9 -29.38 14.61 -34.80
C GLY A 9 -27.93 14.16 -34.69
N VAL A 10 -27.08 15.02 -34.14
CA VAL A 10 -25.76 14.62 -33.65
C VAL A 10 -26.02 13.82 -32.38
N ILE A 11 -25.97 12.49 -32.51
CA ILE A 11 -25.82 11.59 -31.36
C ILE A 11 -24.40 11.82 -30.84
N ILE A 12 -24.26 12.69 -29.83
CA ILE A 12 -23.05 12.76 -29.01
C ILE A 12 -23.03 11.49 -28.17
N ALA A 13 -22.36 10.46 -28.67
CA ALA A 13 -21.96 9.32 -27.86
C ALA A 13 -20.97 9.85 -26.82
N MET A 14 -21.44 10.06 -25.59
CA MET A 14 -20.57 10.24 -24.43
C MET A 14 -19.75 8.97 -24.27
N ILE A 15 -18.50 9.00 -24.73
CA ILE A 15 -17.48 8.04 -24.36
C ILE A 15 -17.12 8.36 -22.91
N MET A 16 -17.86 7.76 -21.96
CA MET A 16 -17.48 7.74 -20.55
C MET A 16 -16.24 6.84 -20.45
N SER A 17 -15.07 7.46 -20.35
CA SER A 17 -13.81 6.75 -20.18
C SER A 17 -13.80 5.95 -18.87
N PRO A 18 -13.35 4.68 -18.85
CA PRO A 18 -13.32 3.81 -17.67
C PRO A 18 -12.18 4.15 -16.67
N VAL A 19 -11.84 5.44 -16.51
CA VAL A 19 -10.70 5.87 -15.69
C VAL A 19 -10.98 5.67 -14.19
N SER A 20 -12.22 5.90 -13.74
CA SER A 20 -12.58 5.75 -12.32
C SER A 20 -12.50 4.29 -11.83
N ALA A 21 -12.91 3.33 -12.67
CA ALA A 21 -12.87 1.91 -12.30
C ALA A 21 -11.44 1.38 -12.08
N GLN A 22 -10.45 1.97 -12.75
CA GLN A 22 -9.06 1.54 -12.62
C GLN A 22 -8.40 2.05 -11.33
N ALA A 23 -8.74 3.27 -10.88
CA ALA A 23 -8.23 3.83 -9.63
C ALA A 23 -8.76 3.05 -8.42
N ASP A 24 -10.05 2.73 -8.41
CA ASP A 24 -10.68 1.89 -7.37
C ASP A 24 -10.02 0.51 -7.31
N THR A 25 -9.78 -0.10 -8.47
CA THR A 25 -9.11 -1.41 -8.55
C THR A 25 -7.66 -1.37 -8.04
N ARG A 26 -6.90 -0.31 -8.34
CA ARG A 26 -5.50 -0.17 -7.86
C ARG A 26 -5.45 0.06 -6.35
N LEU A 27 -6.39 0.83 -5.80
CA LEU A 27 -6.49 1.04 -4.35
C LEU A 27 -6.83 -0.25 -3.63
N GLU A 28 -7.81 -1.00 -4.12
CA GLU A 28 -8.18 -2.32 -3.58
C GLU A 28 -7.00 -3.31 -3.63
N GLN A 29 -6.26 -3.32 -4.73
CA GLN A 29 -5.03 -4.13 -4.83
C GLN A 29 -3.99 -3.69 -3.82
N PHE A 30 -3.76 -2.38 -3.69
CA PHE A 30 -2.76 -1.85 -2.78
C PHE A 30 -3.08 -2.22 -1.33
N GLU A 31 -4.32 -2.02 -0.91
CA GLU A 31 -4.85 -2.42 0.38
C GLU A 31 -4.59 -3.91 0.66
N ALA A 32 -5.08 -4.79 -0.22
CA ALA A 32 -4.96 -6.23 -0.03
C ALA A 32 -3.48 -6.69 0.05
N ILE A 33 -2.60 -6.10 -0.77
CA ILE A 33 -1.16 -6.42 -0.75
C ILE A 33 -0.52 -5.92 0.55
N SER A 34 -0.85 -4.71 0.98
CA SER A 34 -0.29 -4.10 2.20
C SER A 34 -0.71 -4.85 3.46
N GLU A 35 -1.98 -5.23 3.58
CA GLU A 35 -2.47 -6.04 4.70
C GLU A 35 -1.80 -7.41 4.76
N ALA A 36 -1.70 -8.10 3.61
CA ALA A 36 -1.06 -9.40 3.52
C ALA A 36 0.42 -9.32 3.90
N LEU A 37 1.16 -8.36 3.34
CA LEU A 37 2.58 -8.21 3.62
C LEU A 37 2.83 -7.78 5.08
N GLY A 38 2.03 -6.84 5.60
CA GLY A 38 2.11 -6.41 6.99
C GLY A 38 1.88 -7.58 7.95
N THR A 39 0.87 -8.40 7.68
CA THR A 39 0.55 -9.59 8.50
C THR A 39 1.72 -10.56 8.52
N MET A 40 2.33 -10.83 7.36
CA MET A 40 3.50 -11.70 7.27
C MET A 40 4.69 -11.14 8.05
N ILE A 41 4.96 -9.83 7.98
CA ILE A 41 6.05 -9.17 8.72
C ILE A 41 5.86 -9.33 10.22
N LEU A 42 4.66 -9.02 10.72
CA LEU A 42 4.37 -9.10 12.15
C LEU A 42 4.40 -10.54 12.67
N GLN A 43 3.83 -11.48 11.93
CA GLN A 43 3.88 -12.90 12.29
C GLN A 43 5.32 -13.40 12.33
N SER A 44 6.14 -13.04 11.34
CA SER A 44 7.55 -13.41 11.31
C SER A 44 8.33 -12.87 12.51
N ILE A 45 8.00 -11.67 13.00
CA ILE A 45 8.60 -11.12 14.23
C ILE A 45 8.15 -11.93 15.44
N SER A 46 6.86 -12.22 15.57
CA SER A 46 6.32 -13.04 16.67
C SER A 46 6.99 -14.42 16.73
N ASP A 47 7.11 -15.09 15.58
CA ASP A 47 7.72 -16.41 15.45
C ASP A 47 9.21 -16.39 15.83
N GLN A 48 9.96 -15.38 15.36
CA GLN A 48 11.38 -15.20 15.70
C GLN A 48 11.58 -14.97 17.19
N MET A 49 10.68 -14.23 17.82
CA MET A 49 10.74 -13.95 19.25
C MET A 49 10.23 -15.11 20.11
N ARG A 50 9.58 -16.11 19.50
CA ARG A 50 8.90 -17.22 20.20
C ARG A 50 7.96 -16.70 21.30
N ALA A 51 7.31 -15.58 21.02
CA ALA A 51 6.41 -14.90 21.93
C ALA A 51 5.07 -14.67 21.23
N ASP A 52 3.98 -14.74 21.99
CA ASP A 52 2.66 -14.33 21.53
C ASP A 52 2.55 -12.81 21.69
N LEU A 53 2.84 -12.07 20.61
CA LEU A 53 2.85 -10.62 20.62
C LEU A 53 1.45 -10.08 20.30
N PRO A 54 1.01 -8.98 20.93
CA PRO A 54 -0.28 -8.37 20.61
C PRO A 54 -0.17 -7.60 19.28
N LEU A 55 -0.35 -8.33 18.17
CA LEU A 55 -0.19 -7.79 16.82
C LEU A 55 -1.22 -6.67 16.59
N PRO A 56 -0.83 -5.53 16.01
CA PRO A 56 -1.77 -4.48 15.62
C PRO A 56 -2.76 -4.98 14.57
N ASP A 57 -3.96 -4.41 14.60
CA ASP A 57 -4.93 -4.57 13.52
C ASP A 57 -4.40 -3.88 12.27
N LEU A 58 -4.28 -4.65 11.18
CA LEU A 58 -3.78 -4.16 9.92
C LEU A 58 -4.89 -3.83 8.93
N SER A 59 -6.17 -4.07 9.26
CA SER A 59 -7.29 -3.86 8.35
C SER A 59 -7.45 -2.38 7.97
N TRP A 60 -7.60 -2.06 6.69
CA TRP A 60 -7.70 -0.66 6.26
C TRP A 60 -9.09 -0.09 6.59
N ASP A 61 -9.09 1.02 7.32
CA ASP A 61 -10.27 1.86 7.51
C ASP A 61 -10.25 3.02 6.50
N ASP A 62 -11.21 3.95 6.62
CA ASP A 62 -11.33 5.09 5.71
C ASP A 62 -10.08 5.99 5.71
N ASP A 63 -9.40 6.14 6.85
CA ASP A 63 -8.20 6.98 6.96
C ASP A 63 -7.01 6.32 6.26
N PHE A 64 -6.84 5.00 6.43
CA PHE A 64 -5.85 4.22 5.68
C PHE A 64 -6.13 4.23 4.18
N ARG A 65 -7.40 4.08 3.77
CA ARG A 65 -7.78 4.14 2.35
C ARG A 65 -7.49 5.51 1.76
N LEU A 66 -7.74 6.60 2.50
CA LEU A 66 -7.41 7.95 2.06
C LEU A 66 -5.90 8.14 1.88
N ALA A 67 -5.10 7.69 2.86
CA ALA A 67 -3.64 7.72 2.78
C ALA A 67 -3.11 6.87 1.62
N GLY A 68 -3.67 5.67 1.41
CA GLY A 68 -3.33 4.79 0.31
C GLY A 68 -3.62 5.41 -1.06
N ALA A 69 -4.77 6.06 -1.21
CA ALA A 69 -5.13 6.79 -2.43
C ALA A 69 -4.15 7.96 -2.70
N CYS A 70 -3.76 8.70 -1.66
CA CYS A 70 -2.73 9.75 -1.76
C CYS A 70 -1.40 9.18 -2.25
N ILE A 71 -0.96 8.04 -1.72
CA ILE A 71 0.29 7.40 -2.15
C ILE A 71 0.22 7.05 -3.64
N LEU A 72 -0.85 6.39 -4.08
CA LEU A 72 -1.01 6.01 -5.49
C LEU A 72 -1.02 7.23 -6.41
N ASP A 73 -1.66 8.33 -6.01
CA ASP A 73 -1.67 9.59 -6.75
C ASP A 73 -0.26 10.20 -6.86
N GLN A 74 0.50 10.23 -5.77
CA GLN A 74 1.89 10.71 -5.79
C GLN A 74 2.78 9.87 -6.73
N TRP A 75 2.67 8.54 -6.67
CA TRP A 75 3.41 7.65 -7.55
C TRP A 75 3.04 7.86 -9.02
N GLN A 76 1.74 8.01 -9.30
CA GLN A 76 1.25 8.32 -10.64
C GLN A 76 1.76 9.67 -11.15
N ASN A 77 1.79 10.69 -10.29
CA ASN A 77 2.29 12.03 -10.65
C ASN A 77 3.80 12.04 -10.92
N ILE A 78 4.57 11.18 -10.23
CA ILE A 78 6.03 11.11 -10.38
C ILE A 78 6.44 10.29 -11.62
N GLY A 79 5.85 9.12 -11.82
CA GLY A 79 6.31 8.17 -12.83
C GLY A 79 5.24 7.63 -13.78
N GLY A 80 4.02 8.15 -13.72
CA GLY A 80 2.91 7.70 -14.55
C GLY A 80 2.23 6.43 -14.03
N PRO A 81 1.12 6.03 -14.68
CA PRO A 81 0.33 4.86 -14.28
C PRO A 81 1.12 3.55 -14.37
N GLU A 82 2.06 3.43 -15.30
CA GLU A 82 2.87 2.22 -15.46
C GLU A 82 3.79 1.97 -14.25
N LEU A 83 4.30 3.04 -13.62
CA LEU A 83 5.11 2.92 -12.40
C LEU A 83 4.28 2.37 -11.23
N VAL A 84 3.02 2.79 -11.12
CA VAL A 84 2.08 2.27 -10.13
C VAL A 84 1.80 0.79 -10.38
N ASP A 85 1.58 0.40 -11.63
CA ASP A 85 1.33 -0.99 -11.99
C ASP A 85 2.55 -1.89 -11.69
N VAL A 86 3.77 -1.42 -11.97
CA VAL A 86 5.01 -2.15 -11.59
C VAL A 86 5.13 -2.27 -10.07
N MET A 87 4.86 -1.20 -9.32
CA MET A 87 4.89 -1.24 -7.85
C MET A 87 3.93 -2.28 -7.28
N LEU A 88 2.68 -2.28 -7.75
CA LEU A 88 1.66 -3.22 -7.28
C LEU A 88 2.04 -4.66 -7.65
N LEU A 89 2.50 -4.88 -8.88
CA LEU A 89 2.92 -6.19 -9.36
C LEU A 89 4.08 -6.76 -8.54
N GLU A 90 5.15 -5.98 -8.36
CA GLU A 90 6.35 -6.44 -7.65
C GLU A 90 6.07 -6.65 -6.17
N THR A 91 5.27 -5.77 -5.54
CA THR A 91 4.89 -5.94 -4.13
C THR A 91 3.97 -7.14 -3.94
N ALA A 92 3.03 -7.37 -4.84
CA ALA A 92 2.19 -8.58 -4.84
C ALA A 92 3.00 -9.85 -5.02
N ALA A 93 4.05 -9.83 -5.86
CA ALA A 93 4.93 -10.96 -6.06
C ALA A 93 5.67 -11.33 -4.76
N VAL A 94 6.09 -10.33 -3.97
CA VAL A 94 6.70 -10.54 -2.66
C VAL A 94 5.69 -11.11 -1.66
N ALA A 95 4.50 -10.52 -1.56
CA ALA A 95 3.46 -11.02 -0.67
C ALA A 95 3.09 -12.48 -1.01
N LYS A 96 3.02 -12.83 -2.29
CA LYS A 96 2.72 -14.20 -2.74
C LYS A 96 3.84 -15.19 -2.49
N ALA A 97 5.10 -14.79 -2.72
CA ALA A 97 6.25 -15.66 -2.49
C ALA A 97 6.50 -15.88 -0.98
N GLY A 98 6.09 -14.91 -0.16
CA GLY A 98 6.51 -14.83 1.23
C GLY A 98 8.00 -14.53 1.36
N PHE A 99 8.49 -14.52 2.59
CA PHE A 99 9.91 -14.42 2.90
C PHE A 99 10.23 -15.34 4.07
N THR A 100 11.44 -15.92 4.08
CA THR A 100 11.86 -16.86 5.13
C THR A 100 12.82 -16.23 6.15
N SER A 101 13.30 -15.03 5.84
CA SER A 101 14.20 -14.27 6.70
C SER A 101 14.04 -12.76 6.49
N ARG A 102 14.54 -11.97 7.45
CA ARG A 102 14.67 -10.52 7.29
C ARG A 102 15.55 -10.15 6.09
N THR A 103 16.56 -10.95 5.78
CA THR A 103 17.43 -10.74 4.63
C THR A 103 16.66 -10.85 3.31
N ASP A 104 15.77 -11.85 3.18
CA ASP A 104 14.92 -12.01 2.00
C ASP A 104 14.00 -10.81 1.80
N LEU A 105 13.40 -10.33 2.90
CA LEU A 105 12.55 -9.13 2.87
C LEU A 105 13.32 -7.88 2.44
N MET A 106 14.54 -7.68 2.95
CA MET A 106 15.39 -6.56 2.55
C MET A 106 15.81 -6.64 1.07
N HIS A 107 16.08 -7.85 0.56
CA HIS A 107 16.36 -8.04 -0.87
C HIS A 107 15.14 -7.74 -1.74
N ALA A 108 13.96 -8.17 -1.31
CA ALA A 108 12.71 -7.87 -1.99
C ALA A 108 12.43 -6.36 -2.05
N GLN A 109 12.56 -5.65 -0.93
CA GLN A 109 12.41 -4.20 -0.86
C GLN A 109 13.42 -3.48 -1.76
N ARG A 110 14.68 -3.95 -1.81
CA ARG A 110 15.69 -3.38 -2.70
C ARG A 110 15.32 -3.54 -4.17
N ARG A 111 14.89 -4.74 -4.59
CA ARG A 111 14.45 -4.97 -5.98
C ARG A 111 13.28 -4.06 -6.36
N ILE A 112 12.27 -3.93 -5.49
CA ILE A 112 11.15 -3.00 -5.73
C ILE A 112 11.68 -1.58 -5.91
N ALA A 113 12.58 -1.11 -5.04
CA ALA A 113 13.16 0.22 -5.15
C ALA A 113 14.02 0.45 -6.41
N GLU A 114 14.66 -0.59 -6.93
CA GLU A 114 15.42 -0.55 -8.20
C GLU A 114 14.50 -0.46 -9.43
N LEU A 115 13.32 -1.09 -9.36
CA LEU A 115 12.34 -1.12 -10.45
C LEU A 115 11.36 0.06 -10.41
N THR A 116 11.32 0.79 -9.30
CA THR A 116 10.33 1.84 -9.07
C THR A 116 10.98 3.15 -8.58
N LEU A 117 10.58 3.64 -7.40
CA LEU A 117 11.14 4.82 -6.76
C LEU A 117 12.20 4.40 -5.73
N PRO A 118 13.23 5.24 -5.48
CA PRO A 118 14.17 4.98 -4.40
C PRO A 118 13.46 4.81 -3.05
N ALA A 119 13.92 3.88 -2.21
CA ALA A 119 13.27 3.58 -0.93
C ALA A 119 13.06 4.81 -0.03
N LYS A 120 14.00 5.76 -0.04
CA LYS A 120 13.86 7.04 0.69
C LYS A 120 12.66 7.86 0.20
N MET A 121 12.42 7.88 -1.11
CA MET A 121 11.29 8.59 -1.69
C MET A 121 9.97 7.88 -1.38
N GLN A 122 9.94 6.55 -1.45
CA GLN A 122 8.77 5.76 -1.04
C GLN A 122 8.39 6.07 0.42
N TYR A 123 9.39 6.06 1.31
CA TYR A 123 9.19 6.41 2.72
C TYR A 123 8.64 7.83 2.90
N GLN A 124 9.21 8.81 2.19
CA GLN A 124 8.75 10.20 2.26
C GLN A 124 7.30 10.34 1.78
N ILE A 125 6.93 9.68 0.68
CA ILE A 125 5.55 9.70 0.19
C ILE A 125 4.59 9.11 1.21
N SER A 126 4.94 7.99 1.84
CA SER A 126 4.13 7.39 2.90
C SER A 126 4.02 8.29 4.15
N GLU A 127 5.07 9.06 4.45
CA GLU A 127 5.05 10.06 5.53
C GLU A 127 4.14 11.25 5.18
N ASP A 128 4.30 11.82 3.98
CA ASP A 128 3.54 12.97 3.51
C ASP A 128 2.04 12.66 3.38
N CYS A 129 1.70 11.42 3.01
CA CYS A 129 0.33 10.93 2.94
C CYS A 129 -0.22 10.44 4.30
N GLY A 130 0.55 10.52 5.39
CA GLY A 130 0.09 10.16 6.74
C GLY A 130 0.06 8.67 7.06
N MET A 131 0.35 7.79 6.10
CA MET A 131 0.34 6.33 6.26
C MET A 131 1.29 5.86 7.37
N ASN A 132 2.47 6.47 7.48
CA ASN A 132 3.44 6.11 8.52
C ASN A 132 2.91 6.44 9.93
N ALA A 133 2.29 7.61 10.10
CA ALA A 133 1.75 8.05 11.38
C ALA A 133 0.57 7.18 11.83
N LEU A 134 -0.32 6.82 10.89
CA LEU A 134 -1.43 5.89 11.11
C LEU A 134 -0.92 4.50 11.52
N THR A 135 0.07 3.97 10.80
CA THR A 135 0.68 2.68 11.12
C THR A 135 1.32 2.69 12.51
N GLU A 136 2.07 3.75 12.83
CA GLU A 136 2.70 3.91 14.14
C GLU A 136 1.67 4.01 15.27
N GLN A 137 0.56 4.71 15.04
CA GLN A 137 -0.54 4.78 16.00
C GLN A 137 -1.09 3.40 16.32
N ARG A 138 -1.39 2.58 15.31
CA ARG A 138 -1.91 1.22 15.54
C ARG A 138 -0.92 0.32 16.26
N VAL A 139 0.37 0.42 15.92
CA VAL A 139 1.44 -0.31 16.63
C VAL A 139 1.52 0.09 18.11
N ARG A 140 1.36 1.38 18.43
CA ARG A 140 1.32 1.85 19.82
C ARG A 140 0.08 1.37 20.55
N GLU A 141 -1.09 1.50 19.91
CA GLU A 141 -2.38 1.14 20.51
C GLU A 141 -2.52 -0.37 20.75
N SER A 142 -1.85 -1.20 19.95
CA SER A 142 -1.86 -2.65 20.15
C SER A 142 -0.96 -3.12 21.31
N GLY A 143 -0.07 -2.28 21.83
CA GLY A 143 0.94 -2.68 22.81
C GLY A 143 2.07 -3.54 22.24
N PHE A 144 2.16 -3.68 20.91
CA PHE A 144 3.16 -4.51 20.24
C PHE A 144 4.59 -4.04 20.55
N GLN A 145 4.83 -2.74 20.55
CA GLN A 145 6.14 -2.14 20.82
C GLN A 145 6.64 -2.48 22.24
N ASP A 146 5.75 -2.43 23.23
CA ASP A 146 6.07 -2.74 24.63
C ASP A 146 6.36 -4.23 24.79
N ALA A 147 5.55 -5.08 24.14
CA ALA A 147 5.71 -6.53 24.16
C ALA A 147 7.04 -6.98 23.53
N ILE A 148 7.44 -6.40 22.40
CA ILE A 148 8.77 -6.66 21.80
C ILE A 148 9.87 -6.27 22.78
N THR A 149 9.77 -5.08 23.39
CA THR A 149 10.80 -4.60 24.31
C THR A 149 10.94 -5.51 25.53
N ALA A 150 9.81 -6.00 26.05
CA ALA A 150 9.79 -6.96 27.15
C ALA A 150 10.39 -8.32 26.75
N ALA A 151 9.98 -8.86 25.59
CA ALA A 151 10.44 -10.16 25.11
C ALA A 151 11.93 -10.15 24.74
N ALA A 152 12.46 -9.06 24.18
CA ALA A 152 13.90 -8.93 23.91
C ALA A 152 14.72 -8.98 25.22
N ARG A 153 14.31 -8.25 26.26
CA ARG A 153 14.97 -8.29 27.57
C ARG A 153 14.94 -9.68 28.21
N ALA A 154 13.87 -10.45 28.00
CA ALA A 154 13.75 -11.81 28.52
C ALA A 154 14.66 -12.82 27.81
N GLN A 155 15.12 -12.53 26.59
CA GLN A 155 16.06 -13.37 25.83
C GLN A 155 17.53 -13.05 26.13
N ASP A 156 17.82 -11.88 26.71
CA ASP A 156 19.17 -11.48 27.18
C ASP A 156 19.51 -12.03 28.58
N ILE A 157 18.62 -12.83 29.19
CA ILE A 157 18.78 -13.51 30.49
C ILE A 157 18.90 -15.03 30.23
#